data_AF-A0A952HZQ9-F1
#
_entry.id   AF-A0A952HZQ9-F1
#
_cell.length_a   1.000
_cell.length_b   1.000
_cell.length_c   1.000
_cell.angle_alpha   90.00
_cell.angle_beta   90.00
_cell.angle_gamma   90.00
#
_symmetry.space_group_name_H-M   'P 1'
#
loop_
_entity.id
_entity.type
_entity.pdbx_description
1 polymer ?
#
loop_
_entity_poly.entity_id
_entity_poly.type
_entity_poly.pdbx_seq_one_letter_code
_entity_poly.pdbx_strand_id
1 'polypeptide(L)'
;MNTPSSFDRGTTGIIICDHGSRRAQSNDSLKDVAKRFAERFSEECQIVEPAHMELAAPDIATAYASCVARGAKHIIVLPMFLAQGRHWTRDIPSLTSQVAVRFPDTTYQVAEPLGLDDLLLDLLKKRLDANDQPVIASGEADPRLTDTPPTEQRIQCSACPFVLDRKTGTVKVKPGSVLDN
;
A
#
# COMPACT_ATOMS: atom_id res chain seq x y z
N MET A 1 9.69 -17.37 16.51
CA MET A 1 9.17 -17.54 17.88
C MET A 1 7.68 -17.26 17.82
N ASN A 2 6.83 -18.24 18.19
CA ASN A 2 5.37 -18.05 18.22
C ASN A 2 4.99 -17.25 19.45
N THR A 3 4.85 -15.93 19.30
CA THR A 3 4.15 -15.12 20.29
C THR A 3 2.66 -15.50 20.21
N PRO A 4 2.01 -15.93 21.31
CA PRO A 4 0.59 -16.18 21.29
C PRO A 4 -0.14 -14.89 20.90
N SER A 5 -1.01 -14.96 19.89
CA SER A 5 -1.92 -13.86 19.53
C SER A 5 -2.74 -13.47 20.74
N SER A 6 -2.69 -12.19 21.11
CA SER A 6 -3.42 -11.61 22.23
C SER A 6 -4.92 -11.42 21.96
N PHE A 7 -5.42 -11.83 20.79
CA PHE A 7 -6.81 -11.66 20.38
C PHE A 7 -7.45 -12.99 19.94
N ASP A 8 -8.77 -13.09 20.15
CA ASP A 8 -9.60 -14.23 19.75
C ASP A 8 -9.69 -14.31 18.22
N ARG A 9 -8.99 -15.29 17.66
CA ARG A 9 -8.82 -15.50 16.21
C ARG A 9 -10.12 -15.85 15.48
N GLY A 10 -11.14 -16.36 16.18
CA GLY A 10 -12.44 -16.69 15.59
C GLY A 10 -13.40 -15.50 15.49
N THR A 11 -13.17 -14.44 16.28
CA THR A 11 -14.03 -13.24 16.32
C THR A 11 -13.27 -11.96 15.96
N THR A 12 -12.06 -12.08 15.43
CA THR A 12 -11.26 -10.95 14.95
C THR A 12 -11.44 -10.76 13.45
N GLY A 13 -11.88 -9.55 13.06
CA GLY A 13 -11.92 -9.08 11.69
C GLY A 13 -10.64 -8.34 11.34
N ILE A 14 -10.07 -8.61 10.17
CA ILE A 14 -8.85 -8.00 9.68
C ILE A 14 -9.19 -7.15 8.45
N ILE A 15 -8.81 -5.89 8.46
CA ILE A 15 -8.94 -4.98 7.33
C ILE A 15 -7.54 -4.66 6.81
N ILE A 16 -7.18 -5.14 5.62
CA ILE A 16 -5.90 -4.76 4.99
C ILE A 16 -6.14 -3.49 4.17
N CYS A 17 -5.44 -2.42 4.52
CA CYS A 17 -5.71 -1.09 3.99
C CYS A 17 -4.54 -0.47 3.22
N ASP A 18 -4.79 0.07 2.03
CA ASP A 18 -3.86 0.94 1.31
C ASP A 18 -4.48 2.33 1.00
N HIS A 19 -3.81 3.16 0.22
CA HIS A 19 -4.34 4.48 -0.18
C HIS A 19 -5.54 4.39 -1.16
N GLY A 20 -5.60 3.32 -1.92
CA GLY A 20 -6.30 3.26 -3.20
C GLY A 20 -5.53 3.96 -4.30
N SER A 21 -5.96 3.70 -5.54
CA SER A 21 -5.42 4.27 -6.75
C SER A 21 -6.55 4.65 -7.68
N ARG A 22 -6.33 5.71 -8.47
CA ARG A 22 -7.21 6.05 -9.60
C ARG A 22 -7.18 4.98 -10.71
N ARG A 23 -6.13 4.15 -10.75
CA ARG A 23 -6.00 3.03 -11.70
C ARG A 23 -6.66 1.80 -11.09
N ALA A 24 -7.78 1.36 -11.67
CA ALA A 24 -8.54 0.19 -11.20
C ALA A 24 -7.67 -1.07 -11.01
N GLN A 25 -6.77 -1.34 -11.97
CA GLN A 25 -5.86 -2.49 -11.91
C GLN A 25 -4.95 -2.48 -10.65
N SER A 26 -4.55 -1.29 -10.17
CA SER A 26 -3.77 -1.19 -8.95
C SER A 26 -4.59 -1.56 -7.71
N ASN A 27 -5.89 -1.28 -7.71
CA ASN A 27 -6.79 -1.62 -6.60
C ASN A 27 -7.04 -3.12 -6.51
N ASP A 28 -7.05 -3.84 -7.64
CA ASP A 28 -7.22 -5.30 -7.66
C ASP A 28 -6.06 -6.03 -6.96
N SER A 29 -4.86 -5.43 -6.95
CA SER A 29 -3.71 -5.99 -6.23
C SER A 29 -3.96 -6.10 -4.73
N LEU A 30 -4.66 -5.13 -4.10
CA LEU A 30 -4.99 -5.21 -2.68
C LEU A 30 -5.99 -6.34 -2.39
N LYS A 31 -6.97 -6.54 -3.27
CA LYS A 31 -7.93 -7.65 -3.15
C LYS A 31 -7.23 -8.99 -3.22
N ASP A 32 -6.27 -9.13 -4.15
CA ASP A 32 -5.45 -10.34 -4.26
C ASP A 32 -4.59 -10.58 -3.02
N VAL A 33 -4.01 -9.52 -2.44
CA VAL A 33 -3.28 -9.61 -1.16
C VAL A 33 -4.19 -10.09 -0.04
N ALA A 34 -5.36 -9.47 0.15
CA ALA A 34 -6.31 -9.86 1.19
C ALA A 34 -6.79 -11.31 1.03
N LYS A 35 -7.09 -11.72 -0.20
CA LYS A 35 -7.46 -13.09 -0.51
C LYS A 35 -6.34 -14.08 -0.17
N ARG A 36 -5.13 -13.84 -0.66
CA ARG A 36 -3.98 -14.72 -0.40
C ARG A 36 -3.60 -14.76 1.07
N PHE A 37 -3.74 -13.64 1.79
CA PHE A 37 -3.55 -13.58 3.23
C PHE A 37 -4.56 -14.48 3.95
N ALA A 38 -5.85 -14.35 3.63
CA ALA A 38 -6.91 -15.19 4.20
C ALA A 38 -6.70 -16.68 3.91
N GLU A 39 -6.31 -17.03 2.67
CA GLU A 39 -6.01 -18.41 2.29
C GLU A 39 -4.78 -18.96 3.02
N ARG A 40 -3.72 -18.16 3.15
CA ARG A 40 -2.46 -18.59 3.76
C ARG A 40 -2.54 -18.78 5.27
N PHE A 41 -3.41 -18.03 5.92
CA PHE A 41 -3.59 -17.98 7.37
C PHE A 41 -5.02 -18.35 7.79
N SER A 42 -5.69 -19.22 7.03
CA SER A 42 -7.13 -19.53 7.21
C SER A 42 -7.48 -20.12 8.57
N GLU A 43 -6.53 -20.79 9.24
CA GLU A 43 -6.70 -21.32 10.60
C GLU A 43 -6.66 -20.22 11.67
N GLU A 44 -6.04 -19.07 11.36
CA GLU A 44 -5.79 -17.98 12.29
C GLU A 44 -6.59 -16.71 12.00
N CYS A 45 -7.01 -16.51 10.76
CA CYS A 45 -7.56 -15.27 10.24
C CYS A 45 -8.78 -15.57 9.36
N GLN A 46 -9.94 -15.78 10.00
CA GLN A 46 -11.14 -16.23 9.30
C GLN A 46 -11.92 -15.10 8.62
N ILE A 47 -11.79 -13.87 9.12
CA ILE A 47 -12.49 -12.68 8.62
C ILE A 47 -11.45 -11.68 8.15
N VAL A 48 -11.28 -11.56 6.83
CA VAL A 48 -10.31 -10.66 6.19
C VAL A 48 -11.03 -9.90 5.08
N GLU A 49 -10.86 -8.59 5.05
CA GLU A 49 -11.45 -7.67 4.07
C GLU A 49 -10.40 -6.67 3.55
N PRO A 50 -10.34 -6.39 2.25
CA PRO A 50 -9.55 -5.27 1.72
C PRO A 50 -10.28 -3.94 1.95
N ALA A 51 -9.53 -2.84 2.10
CA ALA A 51 -10.09 -1.48 2.11
C ALA A 51 -9.12 -0.46 1.51
N HIS A 52 -9.65 0.54 0.84
CA HIS A 52 -8.90 1.69 0.37
C HIS A 52 -9.23 2.92 1.23
N MET A 53 -8.24 3.73 1.53
CA MET A 53 -8.40 4.89 2.42
C MET A 53 -9.19 6.03 1.76
N GLU A 54 -8.96 6.33 0.47
CA GLU A 54 -9.52 7.53 -0.15
C GLU A 54 -9.93 7.35 -1.63
N LEU A 55 -9.15 6.61 -2.42
CA LEU A 55 -9.22 6.72 -3.89
C LEU A 55 -10.05 5.63 -4.59
N ALA A 56 -10.56 4.65 -3.84
CA ALA A 56 -11.26 3.50 -4.41
C ALA A 56 -12.21 2.85 -3.39
N ALA A 57 -13.06 1.95 -3.87
CA ALA A 57 -13.90 1.08 -3.05
C ALA A 57 -13.39 -0.38 -3.12
N PRO A 58 -13.60 -1.20 -2.07
CA PRO A 58 -14.29 -0.88 -0.82
C PRO A 58 -13.50 0.09 0.07
N ASP A 59 -14.18 0.95 0.82
CA ASP A 59 -13.58 1.83 1.81
C ASP A 59 -13.51 1.18 3.21
N ILE A 60 -12.86 1.83 4.17
CA ILE A 60 -12.74 1.32 5.55
C ILE A 60 -14.12 1.08 6.17
N ALA A 61 -15.11 1.93 5.87
CA ALA A 61 -16.46 1.80 6.41
C ALA A 61 -17.15 0.52 5.92
N THR A 62 -17.05 0.25 4.63
CA THR A 62 -17.60 -0.94 3.97
C THR A 62 -16.93 -2.20 4.50
N ALA A 63 -15.60 -2.21 4.60
CA ALA A 63 -14.86 -3.36 5.11
C ALA A 63 -15.18 -3.64 6.59
N TYR A 64 -15.27 -2.60 7.43
CA TYR A 64 -15.64 -2.74 8.84
C TYR A 64 -17.03 -3.35 8.99
N ALA A 65 -18.02 -2.83 8.25
CA ALA A 65 -19.38 -3.38 8.27
C ALA A 65 -19.41 -4.85 7.83
N SER A 66 -18.64 -5.22 6.79
CA SER A 66 -18.51 -6.61 6.35
C SER A 66 -17.92 -7.51 7.44
N CYS A 67 -16.85 -7.07 8.11
CA CYS A 67 -16.27 -7.80 9.24
C CYS A 67 -17.30 -8.06 10.35
N VAL A 68 -18.06 -7.03 10.74
CA VAL A 68 -19.09 -7.15 11.79
C VAL A 68 -20.22 -8.08 11.34
N ALA A 69 -20.68 -7.97 10.10
CA ALA A 69 -21.71 -8.87 9.54
C ALA A 69 -21.29 -10.34 9.55
N ARG A 70 -19.97 -10.60 9.49
CA ARG A 70 -19.37 -11.94 9.58
C ARG A 70 -19.09 -12.39 11.02
N GLY A 71 -19.47 -11.60 12.03
CA GLY A 71 -19.37 -11.94 13.44
C GLY A 71 -18.13 -11.39 14.16
N ALA A 72 -17.37 -10.49 13.53
CA ALA A 72 -16.22 -9.87 14.19
C ALA A 72 -16.65 -8.97 15.36
N LYS A 73 -15.99 -9.15 16.52
CA LYS A 73 -16.13 -8.31 17.73
C LYS A 73 -14.90 -7.44 17.97
N HIS A 74 -13.77 -7.82 17.39
CA HIS A 74 -12.54 -7.04 17.40
C HIS A 74 -12.07 -6.81 15.97
N ILE A 75 -11.80 -5.56 15.59
CA ILE A 75 -11.39 -5.19 14.23
C ILE A 75 -9.95 -4.68 14.25
N ILE A 76 -9.07 -5.30 13.47
CA ILE A 76 -7.69 -4.88 13.29
C ILE A 76 -7.55 -4.27 11.90
N VAL A 77 -7.20 -2.99 11.82
CA VAL A 77 -6.83 -2.35 10.55
C VAL A 77 -5.33 -2.46 10.38
N LEU A 78 -4.88 -3.17 9.34
CA LEU A 78 -3.49 -3.41 8.96
C LEU A 78 -3.12 -2.47 7.79
N PRO A 79 -2.36 -1.38 8.04
CA PRO A 79 -1.90 -0.51 6.97
C PRO A 79 -0.81 -1.19 6.13
N MET A 80 -1.07 -1.40 4.84
CA MET A 80 -0.08 -1.88 3.87
C MET A 80 0.79 -0.71 3.38
N PHE A 81 1.42 -0.01 4.32
CA PHE A 81 2.34 1.11 4.08
C PHE A 81 3.75 0.76 4.57
N LEU A 82 4.78 1.34 3.94
CA LEU A 82 6.17 1.10 4.34
C LEU A 82 6.60 1.93 5.54
N ALA A 83 6.09 3.16 5.68
CA ALA A 83 6.59 4.11 6.69
C ALA A 83 5.47 4.62 7.58
N GLN A 84 5.86 4.97 8.81
CA GLN A 84 5.03 5.70 9.76
C GLN A 84 4.85 7.15 9.26
N GLY A 85 3.77 7.38 8.52
CA GLY A 85 3.40 8.70 8.00
C GLY A 85 2.07 9.21 8.58
N ARG A 86 1.66 10.40 8.15
CA ARG A 86 0.39 11.05 8.55
C ARG A 86 -0.81 10.10 8.47
N HIS A 87 -0.85 9.27 7.44
CA HIS A 87 -1.93 8.33 7.19
C HIS A 87 -2.10 7.30 8.30
N TRP A 88 -0.99 6.79 8.86
CA TRP A 88 -1.02 5.89 10.00
C TRP A 88 -1.36 6.62 11.30
N THR A 89 -0.75 7.79 11.56
CA THR A 89 -0.93 8.50 12.84
C THR A 89 -2.28 9.20 12.98
N ARG A 90 -2.99 9.49 11.87
CA ARG A 90 -4.17 10.37 11.88
C ARG A 90 -5.31 9.86 11.03
N ASP A 91 -5.06 9.61 9.74
CA ASP A 91 -6.16 9.46 8.79
C ASP A 91 -6.87 8.12 8.97
N ILE A 92 -6.14 6.99 9.01
CA ILE A 92 -6.73 5.67 9.27
C ILE A 92 -7.41 5.62 10.66
N PRO A 93 -6.76 6.01 11.77
CA PRO A 93 -7.43 6.04 13.08
C PRO A 93 -8.73 6.86 13.08
N SER A 94 -8.74 8.01 12.40
CA SER A 94 -9.93 8.86 12.30
C SER A 94 -11.05 8.23 11.47
N LEU A 95 -10.71 7.60 10.35
CA LEU A 95 -11.70 6.90 9.51
C LEU A 95 -12.29 5.69 10.25
N THR A 96 -11.44 4.90 10.91
CA THR A 96 -11.87 3.75 11.71
C THR A 96 -12.74 4.19 12.89
N SER A 97 -12.37 5.23 13.63
CA SER A 97 -13.15 5.72 14.77
C SER A 97 -14.54 6.20 14.35
N GLN A 98 -14.65 6.89 13.21
CA GLN A 98 -15.92 7.38 12.66
C GLN A 98 -16.90 6.26 12.31
N VAL A 99 -16.40 5.07 11.98
CA VAL A 99 -17.24 3.92 11.65
C VAL A 99 -17.58 3.13 12.90
N ALA A 100 -16.62 2.97 13.81
CA ALA A 100 -16.79 2.21 15.05
C ALA A 100 -17.95 2.71 15.92
N VAL A 101 -18.28 4.02 15.90
CA VAL A 101 -19.44 4.57 16.64
C VAL A 101 -20.78 3.94 16.22
N ARG A 102 -20.86 3.34 15.03
CA ARG A 102 -22.06 2.65 14.52
C ARG A 102 -22.17 1.21 15.02
N PHE A 103 -21.11 0.68 15.63
CA PHE A 103 -20.99 -0.72 16.07
C PHE A 103 -20.49 -0.77 17.53
N PRO A 104 -21.33 -0.36 18.51
CA PRO A 104 -20.91 -0.14 19.91
C PRO A 104 -20.41 -1.39 20.62
N ASP A 105 -20.79 -2.59 20.16
CA ASP A 105 -20.35 -3.87 20.71
C ASP A 105 -19.01 -4.37 20.15
N THR A 106 -18.30 -3.52 19.39
CA THR A 106 -17.03 -3.85 18.77
C THR A 106 -15.89 -3.01 19.35
N THR A 107 -14.70 -3.59 19.35
CA THR A 107 -13.44 -2.87 19.62
C THR A 107 -12.61 -2.82 18.35
N TYR A 108 -11.71 -1.85 18.24
CA TYR A 108 -10.81 -1.78 17.10
C TYR A 108 -9.39 -1.38 17.50
N GLN A 109 -8.43 -1.76 16.67
CA GLN A 109 -7.04 -1.31 16.74
C GLN A 109 -6.51 -1.03 15.33
N VAL A 110 -5.61 -0.04 15.23
CA VAL A 110 -4.83 0.21 14.02
C VAL A 110 -3.42 -0.30 14.29
N ALA A 111 -3.00 -1.31 13.54
CA ALA A 111 -1.67 -1.89 13.68
C ALA A 111 -0.58 -0.94 13.14
N GLU A 112 0.66 -1.25 13.46
CA GLU A 112 1.81 -0.60 12.82
C GLU A 112 1.82 -0.89 11.31
N PRO A 113 2.32 0.05 10.49
CA PRO A 113 2.60 -0.22 9.09
C PRO A 113 3.71 -1.28 8.95
N LEU A 114 3.94 -1.79 7.73
CA LEU A 114 4.95 -2.82 7.47
C LEU A 114 6.35 -2.45 8.01
N GLY A 115 6.71 -1.17 7.94
CA GLY A 115 7.91 -0.67 8.60
C GLY A 115 9.22 -1.28 8.08
N LEU A 116 10.25 -1.18 8.92
CA LEU A 116 11.52 -1.86 8.72
C LEU A 116 11.43 -3.24 9.38
N ASP A 117 11.50 -4.29 8.55
CA ASP A 117 11.48 -5.68 8.97
C ASP A 117 12.45 -6.49 8.09
N ASP A 118 13.11 -7.50 8.64
CA ASP A 118 14.05 -8.34 7.90
C ASP A 118 13.37 -9.04 6.70
N LEU A 119 12.08 -9.37 6.80
CA LEU A 119 11.29 -9.93 5.69
C LEU A 119 11.14 -8.95 4.52
N LEU A 120 11.14 -7.64 4.80
CA LEU A 120 11.16 -6.63 3.75
C LEU A 120 12.53 -6.60 3.06
N LEU A 121 13.63 -6.76 3.82
CA LEU A 121 14.98 -6.85 3.26
C LEU A 121 15.13 -8.09 2.38
N ASP A 122 14.61 -9.23 2.81
CA ASP A 122 14.57 -10.47 2.03
C ASP A 122 13.77 -10.29 0.75
N LEU A 123 12.63 -9.60 0.81
CA LEU A 123 11.84 -9.29 -0.36
C LEU A 123 12.61 -8.39 -1.33
N LEU A 124 13.32 -7.37 -0.85
CA LEU A 124 14.17 -6.51 -1.68
C LEU A 124 15.28 -7.31 -2.36
N LYS A 125 15.96 -8.21 -1.64
CA LYS A 125 16.95 -9.12 -2.21
C LYS A 125 16.34 -10.03 -3.28
N LYS A 126 15.15 -10.58 -3.02
CA LYS A 126 14.42 -11.38 -4.01
C LYS A 126 14.08 -10.58 -5.27
N ARG A 127 13.72 -9.29 -5.16
CA ARG A 127 13.46 -8.43 -6.31
C ARG A 127 14.73 -8.11 -7.09
N LEU A 128 15.86 -7.92 -6.40
CA LEU A 128 17.17 -7.76 -7.03
C LEU A 128 17.55 -8.99 -7.87
N ASP A 129 17.32 -10.19 -7.33
CA ASP A 129 17.72 -11.44 -7.98
C ASP A 129 16.79 -11.88 -9.11
N ALA A 130 15.51 -11.50 -9.07
CA ALA A 130 14.51 -11.93 -10.05
C ALA A 130 14.89 -11.54 -11.49
N ASN A 131 15.59 -10.41 -11.68
CA ASN A 131 16.06 -9.88 -12.97
C ASN A 131 15.01 -9.90 -14.12
N ASP A 132 13.72 -9.89 -13.78
CA ASP A 132 12.60 -9.92 -14.73
C ASP A 132 12.31 -8.55 -15.37
N GLN A 133 13.05 -7.51 -14.97
CA GLN A 133 12.89 -6.15 -15.47
C GLN A 133 13.84 -5.90 -16.64
N PRO A 134 13.47 -5.03 -17.60
CA PRO A 134 14.36 -4.72 -18.72
C PRO A 134 15.65 -4.07 -18.21
N VAL A 135 16.79 -4.58 -18.68
CA VAL A 135 18.08 -3.87 -18.57
C VAL A 135 18.04 -2.75 -19.58
N ILE A 136 18.03 -1.50 -19.10
CA ILE A 136 18.00 -0.30 -19.94
C ILE A 136 19.40 0.28 -19.93
N ALA A 137 20.02 0.42 -21.11
CA ALA A 137 21.32 1.06 -21.18
C ALA A 137 21.20 2.55 -20.83
N SER A 138 22.26 3.12 -20.24
CA SER A 138 22.26 4.54 -19.89
C SER A 138 22.01 5.40 -21.13
N GLY A 139 21.00 6.28 -21.06
CA GLY A 139 20.59 7.15 -22.17
C GLY A 139 19.50 6.57 -23.08
N GLU A 140 19.16 5.28 -22.95
CA GLU A 140 18.02 4.69 -23.64
C GLU A 140 16.69 5.01 -22.96
N ALA A 141 15.61 4.92 -23.73
CA ALA A 141 14.26 5.10 -23.21
C ALA A 141 13.85 3.91 -22.34
N ASP A 142 13.35 4.19 -21.13
CA ASP A 142 12.70 3.16 -20.31
C ASP A 142 11.32 2.84 -20.92
N PRO A 143 11.05 1.59 -21.33
CA PRO A 143 9.78 1.23 -21.97
C PRO A 143 8.57 1.40 -21.04
N ARG A 144 8.77 1.58 -19.73
CA ARG A 144 7.71 1.85 -18.76
C ARG A 144 7.26 3.32 -18.77
N LEU A 145 8.06 4.23 -19.32
CA LEU A 145 7.74 5.65 -19.45
C LEU A 145 6.87 5.88 -20.69
N THR A 146 5.64 5.37 -20.66
CA THR A 146 4.58 5.70 -21.63
C THR A 146 3.77 6.91 -21.17
N ASP A 147 2.81 7.41 -21.98
CA ASP A 147 2.04 8.69 -21.89
C ASP A 147 1.39 9.10 -20.55
N THR A 148 1.66 8.40 -19.44
CA THR A 148 1.33 8.88 -18.10
C THR A 148 2.27 10.02 -17.71
N PRO A 149 1.77 11.26 -17.52
CA PRO A 149 2.60 12.33 -17.01
C PRO A 149 3.17 11.91 -15.64
N PRO A 150 4.47 12.18 -15.36
CA PRO A 150 5.02 11.93 -14.04
C PRO A 150 4.12 12.56 -12.99
N THR A 151 3.85 11.83 -11.90
CA THR A 151 3.20 12.40 -10.72
C THR A 151 3.94 13.68 -10.41
N GLU A 152 3.23 14.82 -10.49
CA GLU A 152 3.80 16.17 -10.50
C GLU A 152 5.06 16.25 -9.65
N GLN A 153 6.13 16.80 -10.19
CA GLN A 153 7.43 17.03 -9.54
C GLN A 153 7.25 17.61 -8.12
N ARG A 154 6.98 16.74 -7.13
CA ARG A 154 6.82 17.14 -5.72
C ARG A 154 8.16 17.42 -5.08
N ILE A 155 9.23 16.96 -5.72
CA ILE A 155 10.54 17.58 -5.56
C ILE A 155 10.61 18.63 -6.67
N GLN A 156 10.16 19.86 -6.39
CA GLN A 156 10.58 21.03 -7.17
C GLN A 156 12.09 21.19 -6.96
N CYS A 157 12.87 20.35 -7.63
CA CYS A 157 14.26 20.66 -7.86
C CYS A 157 14.24 21.73 -8.96
N SER A 158 14.14 22.99 -8.54
CA SER A 158 14.24 24.18 -9.41
C SER A 158 15.55 24.16 -10.23
N ALA A 159 16.51 23.32 -9.84
CA ALA A 159 17.78 23.06 -10.50
C ALA A 159 17.87 21.69 -11.23
N CYS A 160 16.79 20.93 -11.40
CA CYS A 160 16.88 19.62 -12.07
C CYS A 160 17.47 19.81 -13.49
N PRO A 161 18.67 19.28 -13.78
CA PRO A 161 19.34 19.50 -15.06
C PRO A 161 18.76 18.61 -16.16
N PHE A 162 17.71 17.84 -15.88
CA PHE A 162 17.15 16.84 -16.79
C PHE A 162 15.73 17.18 -17.24
N VAL A 163 15.39 16.77 -18.46
CA VAL A 163 14.05 16.81 -19.06
C VAL A 163 13.72 15.44 -19.64
N LEU A 164 12.52 14.93 -19.33
CA LEU A 164 11.96 13.75 -19.95
C LEU A 164 11.25 14.13 -21.27
N ASP A 165 11.70 13.57 -22.38
CA ASP A 165 11.04 13.64 -23.68
C ASP A 165 9.88 12.64 -23.69
N ARG A 166 8.66 13.14 -23.47
CA ARG A 166 7.46 12.30 -23.33
C ARG A 166 7.09 11.50 -24.58
N LYS A 167 7.55 11.91 -25.77
CA LYS A 167 7.27 11.18 -27.02
C LYS A 167 8.16 9.96 -27.18
N THR A 168 9.40 10.06 -26.69
CA THR A 168 10.41 9.01 -26.90
C THR A 168 10.73 8.24 -25.62
N GLY A 169 10.32 8.73 -24.45
CA GLY A 169 10.68 8.16 -23.14
C GLY A 169 12.13 8.43 -22.74
N THR A 170 12.89 9.20 -23.52
CA THR A 170 14.31 9.50 -23.25
C THR A 170 14.48 10.65 -22.26
N VAL A 171 15.48 10.58 -21.39
CA VAL A 171 15.87 11.68 -20.49
C VAL A 171 17.07 12.40 -21.09
N LYS A 172 16.97 13.73 -21.25
CA LYS A 172 18.01 14.58 -21.82
C LYS A 172 18.46 15.62 -20.79
N VAL A 173 19.72 16.03 -20.88
CA VAL A 173 20.25 17.18 -20.12
C VAL A 173 19.71 18.46 -20.74
N LYS A 174 19.23 19.40 -19.91
CA LYS A 174 18.83 20.73 -20.34
C LYS A 174 20.03 21.46 -20.92
N PRO A 175 19.87 22.19 -22.03
CA PRO A 175 20.94 23.03 -22.55
C PRO A 175 21.49 23.98 -21.47
N GLY A 176 22.82 24.00 -21.31
CA GLY A 176 23.50 24.86 -20.33
C GLY A 176 23.53 24.35 -18.89
N SER A 177 22.97 23.17 -18.60
CA SER A 177 23.14 22.54 -17.28
C SER A 177 24.51 21.89 -17.14
N VAL A 178 25.15 22.09 -15.98
CA VAL A 178 26.37 21.38 -15.57
C VAL A 178 25.94 20.15 -14.78
N LEU A 179 26.50 18.99 -15.14
CA LEU A 179 26.36 17.78 -14.33
C LEU A 179 27.58 17.71 -13.43
N ASP A 180 27.39 17.88 -12.12
CA ASP A 180 28.43 17.55 -11.15
C ASP A 180 28.51 16.02 -11.06
N ASN A 181 29.73 15.48 -11.21
CA ASN A 181 30.01 14.04 -11.12
C ASN A 181 30.04 13.54 -9.67
#